data_AF-A0A4S0MRU4-F1
#
_entry.id   AF-A0A4S0MRU4-F1
#
_cell.length_a   1.000
_cell.length_b   1.000
_cell.length_c   1.000
_cell.angle_alpha   90.00
_cell.angle_beta   90.00
_cell.angle_gamma   90.00
#
_symmetry.space_group_name_H-M   'P 1'
#
loop_
_entity.id
_entity.type
_entity.pdbx_description
1 polymer ?
#
loop_
_entity_poly.entity_id
_entity_poly.type
_entity_poly.pdbx_seq_one_letter_code
_entity_poly.pdbx_strand_id
1 'polypeptide(L)'
;GGLAYSSEEPSHRVNVPASRMSLPPDEPEHFSRWLAHDGEAERDPVAVWRNGDIFPRRRVFGRYIAEHLAPYVETGAICHVRDHASAVKCDGDGWIVTTSNQQIAA
;
A
#
# COMPACT_ATOMS: atom_id res chain seq x y z
N GLY A 1 5.39 3.00 -3.88
CA GLY A 1 3.98 2.61 -4.01
C GLY A 1 3.67 2.25 -5.44
N GLY A 2 2.67 1.40 -5.68
CA GLY A 2 2.17 1.13 -7.02
C GLY A 2 1.47 2.36 -7.64
N LEU A 3 1.18 2.30 -8.94
CA LEU A 3 0.67 3.43 -9.74
C LEU A 3 -0.57 4.13 -9.13
N ALA A 4 -1.48 3.36 -8.52
CA ALA A 4 -2.68 3.90 -7.88
C ALA A 4 -2.41 4.64 -6.55
N TYR A 5 -1.26 4.40 -5.91
CA TYR A 5 -0.91 4.86 -4.57
C TYR A 5 0.23 5.88 -4.55
N SER A 6 0.79 6.23 -5.71
CA SER A 6 1.82 7.25 -5.89
C SER A 6 1.29 8.53 -6.54
N SER A 7 -0.02 8.62 -6.80
CA SER A 7 -0.63 9.79 -7.42
C SER A 7 -0.83 10.93 -6.42
N GLU A 8 -0.44 12.15 -6.81
CA GLU A 8 -0.65 13.38 -6.03
C GLU A 8 -2.05 14.00 -6.25
N GLU A 9 -2.85 13.47 -7.17
CA GLU A 9 -4.18 13.98 -7.50
C GLU A 9 -5.12 13.89 -6.29
N PRO A 10 -5.58 15.02 -5.72
CA PRO A 10 -6.36 15.04 -4.48
C PRO A 10 -7.69 14.28 -4.53
N SER A 11 -8.28 14.13 -5.72
CA SER A 11 -9.54 13.41 -5.91
C SER A 11 -9.37 11.88 -5.89
N HIS A 12 -8.15 11.36 -6.04
CA HIS A 12 -7.90 9.93 -5.99
C HIS A 12 -8.00 9.41 -4.56
N ARG A 13 -9.17 8.86 -4.21
CA ARG A 13 -9.48 8.28 -2.89
C ARG A 13 -9.62 6.76 -2.94
N VAL A 14 -9.51 6.13 -1.78
CA VAL A 14 -9.87 4.72 -1.63
C VAL A 14 -11.38 4.55 -1.85
N ASN A 15 -11.79 3.40 -2.39
CA ASN A 15 -13.19 3.13 -2.73
C ASN A 15 -13.98 2.48 -1.58
N VAL A 16 -13.29 2.08 -0.51
CA VAL A 16 -13.88 1.53 0.71
C VAL A 16 -13.47 2.39 1.89
N PRO A 17 -14.28 2.46 2.96
CA PRO A 17 -13.92 3.25 4.14
C PRO A 17 -12.68 2.68 4.81
N ALA A 18 -11.88 3.55 5.44
CA ALA A 18 -10.65 3.17 6.14
C ALA A 18 -10.86 2.08 7.20
N SER A 19 -12.04 2.02 7.82
CA SER A 19 -12.45 0.99 8.78
C SER A 19 -12.57 -0.42 8.20
N ARG A 20 -12.54 -0.58 6.88
CA ARG A 20 -12.58 -1.87 6.17
C ARG A 20 -11.26 -2.22 5.48
N MET A 21 -10.20 -1.49 5.77
CA MET A 21 -8.88 -1.72 5.19
C MET A 21 -7.91 -2.06 6.29
N SER A 22 -7.11 -3.09 6.09
CA SER A 22 -6.00 -3.40 6.97
C SER A 22 -4.87 -4.08 6.19
N LEU A 23 -3.64 -3.92 6.67
CA LEU A 23 -2.50 -4.70 6.22
C LEU A 23 -2.49 -6.08 6.91
N PRO A 24 -2.44 -6.18 8.25
CA PRO A 24 -2.62 -7.45 8.95
C PRO A 24 -4.09 -7.91 8.90
N PRO A 25 -4.37 -9.15 8.45
CA PRO A 25 -5.74 -9.66 8.33
C PRO A 25 -6.43 -9.87 9.70
N ASP A 26 -5.65 -10.00 10.78
CA ASP A 26 -6.09 -10.23 12.14
C ASP A 26 -6.29 -8.94 12.97
N GLU A 27 -5.84 -7.79 12.47
CA GLU A 27 -6.12 -6.48 13.08
C GLU A 27 -6.94 -5.59 12.15
N PRO A 28 -8.26 -5.74 12.07
CA PRO A 28 -9.10 -5.00 11.12
C PRO A 28 -9.07 -3.47 11.33
N GLU A 29 -8.83 -2.99 12.55
CA GLU A 29 -8.76 -1.55 12.86
C GLU A 29 -7.39 -0.93 12.58
N HIS A 30 -6.39 -1.71 12.18
CA HIS A 30 -4.99 -1.27 12.16
C HIS A 30 -4.76 -0.02 11.28
N PHE A 31 -5.36 0.04 10.08
CA PHE A 31 -5.26 1.25 9.24
C PHE A 31 -5.99 2.44 9.86
N SER A 32 -7.20 2.24 10.39
CA SER A 32 -7.99 3.31 10.99
C SER A 32 -7.32 3.93 12.23
N ARG A 33 -6.65 3.10 13.05
CA ARG A 33 -5.86 3.53 14.21
C ARG A 33 -4.65 4.37 13.79
N TRP A 34 -3.90 3.89 12.80
CA TRP A 34 -2.78 4.64 12.23
C TRP A 34 -3.23 5.97 11.63
N LEU A 35 -4.35 5.98 10.90
CA LEU A 35 -4.88 7.18 10.25
C LEU A 35 -5.30 8.25 11.26
N ALA A 36 -5.92 7.83 12.38
CA ALA A 36 -6.28 8.72 13.47
C ALA A 36 -5.04 9.33 14.16
N HIS A 37 -3.98 8.54 14.36
CA HIS A 37 -2.74 9.03 14.93
C HIS A 37 -1.98 9.99 13.99
N ASP A 38 -2.04 9.75 12.67
CA ASP A 38 -1.41 10.59 11.66
C ASP A 38 -2.06 11.97 11.51
N GLY A 39 -3.31 12.14 11.96
CA GLY A 39 -4.03 13.42 11.90
C GLY A 39 -4.47 13.82 10.49
N GLU A 40 -4.65 12.85 9.59
CA GLU A 40 -5.02 13.12 8.19
C GLU A 40 -6.48 13.61 8.08
N ALA A 41 -7.37 13.14 8.95
CA ALA A 41 -8.78 13.52 8.92
C ALA A 41 -8.96 15.03 9.19
N GLU A 42 -8.14 15.61 10.06
CA GLU A 42 -8.13 17.04 10.36
C GLU A 42 -7.58 17.87 9.20
N ARG A 43 -6.56 17.34 8.49
CA ARG A 43 -5.94 18.01 7.33
C ARG A 43 -6.78 17.88 6.05
N ASP A 44 -7.64 16.86 5.97
CA ASP A 44 -8.48 16.57 4.82
C ASP A 44 -9.95 16.35 5.24
N PRO A 45 -10.68 17.39 5.70
CA PRO A 45 -12.06 17.23 6.17
C PRO A 45 -13.02 16.66 5.13
N VAL A 46 -12.72 16.86 3.84
CA VAL A 46 -13.51 16.31 2.73
C VAL A 46 -13.36 14.79 2.57
N ALA A 47 -12.42 14.16 3.29
CA ALA A 47 -12.31 12.71 3.40
C ALA A 47 -13.44 12.10 4.26
N VAL A 48 -14.04 12.89 5.15
CA VAL A 48 -15.10 12.43 6.06
C VAL A 48 -16.45 12.51 5.35
N TRP A 49 -17.10 11.36 5.20
CA TRP A 49 -18.42 11.27 4.60
C TRP A 49 -19.53 11.57 5.62
N ARG A 50 -20.76 11.74 5.13
CA ARG A 50 -21.92 12.16 5.95
C ARG A 50 -22.25 11.22 7.12
N ASN A 51 -21.85 9.95 7.01
CA ASN A 51 -22.04 8.93 8.04
C ASN A 51 -20.83 8.77 8.98
N GLY A 52 -19.81 9.63 8.85
CA GLY A 52 -18.57 9.56 9.64
C GLY A 52 -17.50 8.63 9.07
N ASP A 53 -17.78 7.89 7.99
CA ASP A 53 -16.76 7.08 7.34
C ASP A 53 -15.66 7.96 6.72
N ILE A 54 -14.41 7.50 6.79
CA ILE A 54 -13.26 8.24 6.26
C ILE A 54 -12.75 7.54 4.99
N PHE A 55 -12.69 8.29 3.90
CA PHE A 55 -12.18 7.88 2.59
C PHE A 55 -10.91 8.67 2.27
N PRO A 56 -9.75 8.30 2.84
CA PRO A 56 -8.51 9.04 2.63
C PRO A 56 -8.05 8.97 1.17
N ARG A 57 -7.16 9.89 0.79
CA ARG A 57 -6.49 9.85 -0.52
C ARG A 57 -5.68 8.56 -0.64
N ARG A 58 -5.60 7.99 -1.85
CA ARG A 58 -4.86 6.75 -2.10
C ARG A 58 -3.39 6.85 -1.68
N ARG A 59 -2.76 8.02 -1.85
CA ARG A 59 -1.37 8.26 -1.40
C ARG A 59 -1.19 8.08 0.11
N VAL A 60 -2.22 8.38 0.92
CA VAL A 60 -2.17 8.20 2.38
C VAL A 60 -2.14 6.71 2.73
N PHE A 61 -2.98 5.91 2.07
CA PHE A 61 -2.91 4.45 2.21
C PHE A 61 -1.56 3.90 1.68
N GLY A 62 -1.05 4.47 0.59
CA GLY A 62 0.29 4.15 0.08
C GLY A 62 1.42 4.42 1.10
N ARG A 63 1.35 5.55 1.82
CA ARG A 63 2.28 5.89 2.92
C ARG A 63 2.17 4.89 4.06
N TYR A 64 0.95 4.59 4.50
CA TYR A 64 0.70 3.57 5.52
C TYR A 64 1.39 2.24 5.17
N ILE A 65 1.21 1.72 3.95
CA ILE A 65 1.86 0.47 3.54
C ILE A 65 3.40 0.62 3.52
N ALA A 66 3.92 1.73 3.00
CA ALA A 66 5.36 1.95 2.91
C ALA A 66 6.03 1.99 4.30
N GLU A 67 5.42 2.68 5.27
CA GLU A 67 5.93 2.77 6.65
C GLU A 67 5.98 1.39 7.32
N HIS A 68 4.95 0.56 7.14
CA HIS A 68 4.91 -0.77 7.76
C HIS A 68 5.84 -1.78 7.09
N LEU A 69 6.18 -1.60 5.81
CA LEU A 69 7.14 -2.45 5.12
C LEU A 69 8.59 -2.00 5.31
N ALA A 70 8.84 -0.74 5.65
CA ALA A 70 10.19 -0.18 5.75
C ALA A 70 11.15 -1.01 6.64
N PRO A 71 10.77 -1.46 7.85
CA PRO A 71 11.68 -2.27 8.69
C PRO A 71 12.06 -3.62 8.04
N TYR A 72 11.14 -4.23 7.29
CA TYR A 72 11.39 -5.51 6.61
C TYR A 72 12.28 -5.33 5.38
N VAL A 73 12.18 -4.18 4.71
CA VAL A 73 13.08 -3.82 3.62
C VAL A 73 14.48 -3.53 4.17
N GLU A 74 14.58 -2.77 5.26
CA GLU A 74 15.85 -2.42 5.91
C GLU A 74 16.61 -3.65 6.42
N THR A 75 15.88 -4.63 6.98
CA THR A 75 16.46 -5.90 7.45
C THR A 75 16.76 -6.89 6.32
N GLY A 76 16.33 -6.62 5.09
CA GLY A 76 16.46 -7.53 3.95
C GLY A 76 15.49 -8.71 3.98
N ALA A 77 14.56 -8.77 4.95
CA ALA A 77 13.48 -9.77 4.97
C ALA A 77 12.55 -9.64 3.74
N ILE A 78 12.43 -8.42 3.20
CA ILE A 78 11.75 -8.13 1.93
C ILE A 78 12.75 -7.47 0.98
N CYS A 79 12.96 -8.08 -0.18
CA CYS A 79 13.70 -7.44 -1.27
C CYS A 79 12.73 -6.66 -2.17
N HIS A 80 12.76 -5.32 -2.08
CA HIS A 80 11.96 -4.47 -2.94
C HIS A 80 12.68 -4.17 -4.25
N VAL A 81 12.18 -4.75 -5.35
CA VAL A 81 12.69 -4.49 -6.69
C VAL A 81 11.76 -3.53 -7.43
N ARG A 82 12.32 -2.42 -7.94
CA ARG A 82 11.62 -1.48 -8.81
C ARG A 82 12.06 -1.68 -10.25
N ASP A 83 11.30 -2.49 -10.99
CA ASP A 83 11.56 -2.76 -12.39
C ASP A 83 10.25 -3.15 -13.13
N HIS A 84 10.26 -3.14 -14.46
CA HIS A 84 9.13 -3.57 -15.26
C HIS A 84 9.20 -5.09 -15.48
N ALA A 85 8.35 -5.84 -14.78
CA ALA A 85 8.18 -7.27 -15.00
C ALA A 85 7.53 -7.52 -16.38
N SER A 86 8.19 -8.31 -17.22
CA SER A 86 7.81 -8.56 -18.62
C SER A 86 7.40 -10.00 -18.89
N ALA A 87 7.88 -10.96 -18.09
CA ALA A 87 7.50 -12.36 -18.20
C ALA A 87 7.61 -13.08 -16.86
N VAL A 88 6.88 -14.18 -16.74
CA VAL A 88 6.93 -15.09 -15.59
C VAL A 88 6.95 -16.53 -16.11
N LYS A 89 7.78 -17.39 -15.53
CA LYS A 89 7.93 -18.80 -15.91
C LYS A 89 8.01 -19.67 -14.65
N CYS A 90 7.35 -20.84 -14.65
CA CYS A 90 7.54 -21.83 -13.61
C CYS A 90 8.96 -22.42 -13.67
N ASP A 91 9.57 -22.64 -12.51
CA ASP A 91 10.84 -23.35 -12.36
C ASP A 91 10.76 -24.31 -11.16
N GLY A 92 10.41 -25.57 -11.44
CA GLY A 92 10.10 -26.56 -10.39
C GLY A 92 8.91 -26.13 -9.53
N ASP A 93 9.15 -25.97 -8.23
CA ASP A 93 8.16 -25.50 -7.24
C ASP A 93 8.13 -23.97 -7.09
N GLY A 94 8.98 -23.24 -7.82
CA GLY A 94 9.10 -21.79 -7.76
C GLY A 94 8.82 -21.09 -9.10
N TRP A 95 9.13 -19.80 -9.14
CA TRP A 95 8.93 -18.95 -10.31
C TRP A 95 10.19 -18.15 -10.65
N ILE A 96 10.39 -17.90 -11.94
CA ILE A 96 11.34 -16.90 -12.42
C ILE A 96 10.54 -15.76 -13.02
N VAL A 97 10.75 -14.56 -12.48
CA VAL A 97 10.22 -13.31 -13.02
C VAL A 97 11.32 -12.62 -13.82
N THR A 98 11.08 -12.41 -15.11
CA THR A 98 11.94 -11.60 -15.96
C THR A 98 11.49 -10.16 -15.88
N THR A 99 12.41 -9.26 -15.58
CA THR A 99 12.21 -7.81 -15.61
C THR A 99 13.01 -7.19 -16.75
N SER A 100 12.92 -5.86 -16.95
CA SER A 100 13.70 -5.18 -17.98
C SER A 100 15.22 -5.29 -17.78
N ASN A 101 15.70 -5.44 -16.55
CA ASN A 101 17.13 -5.43 -16.24
C ASN A 101 17.67 -6.75 -15.66
N GLN A 102 16.82 -7.68 -15.22
CA GLN A 102 17.27 -8.89 -14.52
C GLN A 102 16.24 -10.03 -14.55
N GLN A 103 16.67 -11.21 -14.08
CA GLN A 103 15.80 -12.32 -13.73
C GLN A 103 15.84 -12.53 -12.22
N ILE A 104 14.66 -12.71 -11.62
CA ILE A 104 14.48 -12.85 -10.18
C ILE A 104 13.84 -14.21 -9.93
N ALA A 105 14.50 -15.03 -9.11
CA ALA A 105 13.88 -16.24 -8.57
C ALA A 105 12.96 -15.86 -7.40
N ALA A 106 11.71 -16.30 -7.46
CA ALA A 106 10.64 -15.99 -6.54
C ALA A 106 9.91 -17.25 -6.07
#